data_AF-A0A7V0WWY5-F1
#
_entry.id   AF-A0A7V0WWY5-F1
#
_cell.length_a   1.000
_cell.length_b   1.000
_cell.length_c   1.000
_cell.angle_alpha   90.00
_cell.angle_beta   90.00
_cell.angle_gamma   90.00
#
_symmetry.space_group_name_H-M   'P 1'
#
loop_
_entity.id
_entity.type
_entity.pdbx_description
1 polymer ?
#
loop_
_entity_poly.entity_id
_entity_poly.type
_entity_poly.pdbx_seq_one_letter_code
_entity_poly.pdbx_strand_id
1 'polypeptide(L)'
;MKKRSSLNFMIAWFGFVQSLHLLALFRALIIYIKTAQLPFPALPPPQGWSPQAEHFLVGNGIIDAVNIFLSLIFVYGFFKSKPWALKTGLISLTILLYSALIFGYATINAGAWSAHPFAYWTMALLYTPIFMLTVYFFIFKTD
;
A
#
# COMPACT_ATOMS: atom_id res chain seq x y z
N MET A 1 18.36 16.28 -17.30
CA MET A 1 17.27 16.87 -16.47
C MET A 1 15.97 16.04 -16.42
N LYS A 2 15.49 15.41 -17.51
CA LYS A 2 14.20 14.66 -17.53
C LYS A 2 14.05 13.55 -16.47
N LYS A 3 15.10 12.76 -16.18
CA LYS A 3 15.05 11.65 -15.22
C LYS A 3 14.65 12.07 -13.79
N ARG A 4 15.06 13.26 -13.36
CA ARG A 4 14.77 13.77 -12.01
C ARG A 4 13.30 14.16 -11.83
N SER A 5 12.67 14.66 -12.90
CA SER A 5 11.25 15.04 -12.87
C SER A 5 10.33 13.82 -12.75
N SER A 6 10.63 12.72 -13.45
CA SER A 6 9.86 11.48 -13.34
C SER A 6 9.96 10.87 -11.94
N LEU A 7 11.16 10.83 -11.36
CA LEU A 7 11.38 10.29 -10.02
C LEU A 7 10.64 11.12 -8.96
N ASN A 8 10.72 12.45 -9.04
CA ASN A 8 9.99 13.34 -8.15
C ASN A 8 8.48 13.11 -8.24
N PHE A 9 7.94 12.94 -9.44
CA PHE A 9 6.52 12.63 -9.63
C PHE A 9 6.14 11.30 -8.96
N MET A 10 6.92 10.23 -9.16
CA MET A 10 6.63 8.92 -8.58
C MET A 10 6.68 8.92 -7.05
N ILE A 11 7.63 9.67 -6.45
CA ILE A 11 7.73 9.80 -5.00
C ILE A 11 6.62 10.67 -4.43
N ALA A 12 6.26 11.77 -5.11
CA ALA A 12 5.09 12.56 -4.73
C ALA A 12 3.80 11.73 -4.82
N TRP A 13 3.64 10.96 -5.89
CA TRP A 13 2.51 10.04 -6.07
C TRP A 13 2.47 8.98 -4.95
N PHE A 14 3.63 8.42 -4.59
CA PHE A 14 3.73 7.49 -3.49
C PHE A 14 3.24 8.11 -2.18
N GLY A 15 3.70 9.31 -1.83
CA GLY A 15 3.22 10.03 -0.64
C GLY A 15 1.72 10.34 -0.66
N PHE A 16 1.20 10.73 -1.83
CA PHE A 16 -0.23 10.98 -2.04
C PHE A 16 -1.06 9.71 -1.80
N VAL A 17 -0.72 8.60 -2.46
CA VAL A 17 -1.43 7.33 -2.30
C VAL A 17 -1.36 6.84 -0.85
N GLN A 18 -0.21 6.94 -0.18
CA GLN A 18 -0.08 6.53 1.23
C GLN A 18 -0.89 7.40 2.19
N SER A 19 -1.05 8.69 1.88
CA SER A 19 -1.93 9.58 2.64
C SER A 19 -3.41 9.21 2.46
N LEU A 20 -3.84 8.92 1.23
CA LEU A 20 -5.19 8.39 0.99
C LEU A 20 -5.41 7.03 1.67
N HIS A 21 -4.39 6.17 1.65
CA HIS A 21 -4.42 4.87 2.31
C HIS A 21 -4.60 5.01 3.83
N LEU A 22 -3.93 5.98 4.45
CA LEU A 22 -4.12 6.29 5.88
C LEU A 22 -5.57 6.65 6.20
N LEU A 23 -6.20 7.49 5.39
CA LEU A 23 -7.60 7.88 5.56
C LEU A 23 -8.52 6.66 5.40
N ALA A 24 -8.23 5.78 4.43
CA ALA A 24 -8.97 4.56 4.21
C ALA A 24 -8.86 3.60 5.40
N LEU A 25 -7.65 3.37 5.92
CA LEU A 25 -7.42 2.53 7.11
C LEU A 25 -8.06 3.13 8.36
N PHE A 26 -7.97 4.44 8.55
CA PHE A 26 -8.60 5.10 9.70
C PHE A 26 -10.13 4.97 9.66
N ARG A 27 -10.74 5.18 8.48
CA ARG A 27 -12.17 4.92 8.27
C ARG A 27 -12.50 3.45 8.54
N ALA A 28 -11.68 2.53 8.05
CA ALA A 28 -11.89 1.10 8.23
C ALA A 28 -11.86 0.72 9.72
N LEU A 29 -10.89 1.25 10.46
CA LEU A 29 -10.78 1.06 11.91
C LEU A 29 -12.03 1.54 12.66
N ILE A 30 -12.53 2.74 12.34
CA ILE A 30 -13.73 3.30 13.00
C ILE A 30 -14.95 2.38 12.79
N ILE A 31 -15.17 1.92 11.56
CA ILE A 31 -16.32 1.06 11.25
C ILE A 31 -16.12 -0.33 11.87
N TYR A 32 -14.91 -0.89 11.83
CA TYR A 32 -14.60 -2.19 12.45
C TYR A 32 -14.90 -2.17 13.95
N ILE A 33 -14.46 -1.14 14.68
CA ILE A 33 -14.74 -0.98 16.12
C ILE A 33 -16.25 -0.89 16.39
N LYS A 34 -17.02 -0.26 15.51
CA LYS A 34 -18.46 -0.04 15.70
C LYS A 34 -19.34 -1.23 15.32
N THR A 35 -18.91 -2.04 14.36
CA THR A 35 -19.78 -3.03 13.70
C THR A 35 -19.23 -4.45 13.76
N ALA A 36 -17.97 -4.63 14.17
CA ALA A 36 -17.21 -5.87 14.04
C ALA A 36 -17.15 -6.44 12.61
N GLN A 37 -17.59 -5.68 11.60
CA GLN A 37 -17.42 -6.02 10.20
C GLN A 37 -16.10 -5.44 9.72
N LEU A 38 -15.39 -6.15 8.85
CA LEU A 38 -14.18 -5.65 8.21
C LEU A 38 -14.53 -4.81 6.96
N PRO A 39 -14.68 -3.48 7.08
CA PRO A 39 -14.82 -2.62 5.92
C PRO A 39 -13.50 -2.62 5.16
N PHE A 40 -13.59 -2.83 3.86
CA PHE A 40 -12.43 -2.70 3.00
C PHE A 40 -12.82 -1.78 1.83
N PRO A 41 -11.88 -0.96 1.29
CA PRO A 41 -12.17 -0.18 0.08
C PRO A 41 -12.64 -1.06 -1.08
N ALA A 42 -12.16 -2.30 -1.15
CA ALA A 42 -12.67 -3.33 -2.03
C ALA A 42 -13.64 -4.26 -1.29
N LEU A 43 -14.73 -4.65 -1.93
CA LEU A 43 -15.80 -5.42 -1.30
C LEU A 43 -15.33 -6.84 -0.93
N PRO A 44 -15.87 -7.44 0.17
CA PRO A 44 -15.65 -8.84 0.48
C PRO A 44 -16.25 -9.74 -0.60
N PRO A 45 -15.87 -11.02 -0.69
CA PRO A 45 -16.61 -11.97 -1.53
C PRO A 45 -18.06 -12.13 -1.02
N PRO A 46 -19.00 -12.66 -1.83
CA PRO A 46 -20.43 -12.73 -1.48
C PRO A 46 -20.73 -13.44 -0.16
N GLN A 47 -19.94 -14.46 0.18
CA GLN A 47 -20.02 -15.23 1.42
C GLN A 47 -19.35 -14.56 2.64
N GLY A 48 -18.78 -13.37 2.47
CA GLY A 48 -18.00 -12.68 3.49
C GLY A 48 -16.58 -13.22 3.64
N TRP A 49 -15.80 -12.59 4.52
CA TRP A 49 -14.44 -13.05 4.84
C TRP A 49 -14.51 -14.29 5.73
N SER A 50 -13.64 -15.27 5.47
CA SER A 50 -13.41 -16.34 6.45
C SER A 50 -12.70 -15.76 7.68
N PRO A 51 -12.86 -16.35 8.89
CA PRO A 51 -12.16 -15.86 10.09
C PRO A 51 -10.64 -15.79 9.91
N GLN A 52 -10.07 -16.74 9.16
CA GLN A 52 -8.65 -16.72 8.82
C GLN A 52 -8.29 -15.50 7.95
N ALA A 53 -9.08 -15.22 6.91
CA ALA A 53 -8.85 -14.06 6.04
C ALA A 53 -8.99 -12.75 6.81
N GLU A 54 -9.95 -12.64 7.73
CA GLU A 54 -10.09 -11.46 8.59
C GLU A 54 -8.84 -11.20 9.42
N HIS A 55 -8.32 -12.21 10.11
CA HIS A 55 -7.09 -12.07 10.88
C HIS A 55 -5.90 -11.64 10.01
N PHE A 56 -5.77 -12.20 8.81
CA PHE A 56 -4.73 -11.79 7.86
C PHE A 56 -4.90 -10.34 7.42
N LEU A 57 -6.11 -9.92 7.06
CA LEU A 57 -6.38 -8.56 6.58
C LEU A 57 -6.20 -7.51 7.68
N VAL A 58 -6.60 -7.82 8.92
CA VAL A 58 -6.33 -6.96 10.08
C VAL A 58 -4.83 -6.84 10.32
N GLY A 59 -4.10 -7.96 10.34
CA GLY A 59 -2.64 -7.95 10.46
C GLY A 59 -1.96 -7.16 9.35
N ASN A 60 -2.42 -7.34 8.10
CA ASN A 60 -1.93 -6.60 6.95
C ASN A 60 -2.17 -5.10 7.10
N GLY A 61 -3.38 -4.69 7.53
CA GLY A 61 -3.72 -3.29 7.77
C GLY A 61 -2.86 -2.62 8.85
N ILE A 62 -2.45 -3.36 9.88
CA ILE A 62 -1.51 -2.87 10.91
C ILE A 62 -0.12 -2.63 10.29
N ILE A 63 0.38 -3.58 9.52
CA ILE A 63 1.67 -3.44 8.82
C ILE A 63 1.62 -2.28 7.81
N ASP A 64 0.51 -2.13 7.11
CA ASP A 64 0.28 -1.01 6.19
C ASP A 64 0.28 0.33 6.93
N ALA A 65 -0.36 0.43 8.11
CA ALA A 65 -0.33 1.64 8.92
C ALA A 65 1.11 2.02 9.31
N VAL A 66 1.92 1.06 9.77
CA VAL A 66 3.35 1.28 10.06
C VAL A 66 4.10 1.73 8.80
N ASN A 67 3.86 1.06 7.67
CA ASN A 67 4.52 1.38 6.43
C ASN A 67 4.14 2.76 5.87
N ILE A 68 2.89 3.20 6.04
CA ILE A 68 2.43 4.54 5.67
C ILE A 68 3.31 5.59 6.36
N PHE A 69 3.53 5.46 7.68
CA PHE A 69 4.38 6.42 8.40
C PHE A 69 5.82 6.42 7.86
N LEU A 70 6.40 5.24 7.62
CA LEU A 70 7.72 5.13 7.00
C LEU A 70 7.76 5.75 5.59
N SER A 71 6.70 5.55 4.81
CA SER A 71 6.56 6.10 3.46
C SER A 71 6.55 7.62 3.49
N LEU A 72 5.79 8.22 4.41
CA LEU A 72 5.70 9.68 4.55
C LEU A 72 7.03 10.27 5.06
N ILE A 73 7.72 9.59 5.98
CA ILE A 73 9.07 9.95 6.41
C ILE A 73 10.04 9.90 5.22
N PHE A 74 9.99 8.84 4.41
CA PHE A 74 10.79 8.73 3.19
C PHE A 74 10.53 9.89 2.22
N VAL A 75 9.26 10.17 1.90
CA VAL A 75 8.86 11.25 0.98
C VAL A 75 9.40 12.59 1.48
N TYR A 76 9.20 12.89 2.77
CA TYR A 76 9.76 14.10 3.39
C TYR A 76 11.30 14.14 3.28
N GLY A 77 11.97 13.05 3.65
CA GLY A 77 13.42 12.95 3.60
C GLY A 77 13.98 13.14 2.20
N PHE A 78 13.33 12.57 1.19
CA PHE A 78 13.72 12.67 -0.21
C PHE A 78 13.66 14.12 -0.69
N PHE A 79 12.53 14.82 -0.46
CA PHE A 79 12.39 16.22 -0.87
C PHE A 79 13.24 17.20 -0.06
N LYS A 80 13.70 16.80 1.13
CA LYS A 80 14.66 17.55 1.95
C LYS A 80 16.11 17.08 1.79
N SER A 81 16.39 16.22 0.80
CA SER A 81 17.73 15.70 0.50
C SER A 81 18.44 15.10 1.73
N LYS A 82 17.70 14.40 2.59
CA LYS A 82 18.26 13.80 3.80
C LYS A 82 18.99 12.49 3.48
N PRO A 83 20.17 12.24 4.07
CA PRO A 83 20.99 11.06 3.75
C PRO A 83 20.32 9.73 4.13
N TRP A 84 19.41 9.74 5.10
CA TRP A 84 18.67 8.55 5.52
C TRP A 84 17.47 8.21 4.61
N ALA A 85 17.07 9.12 3.71
CA ALA A 85 15.83 8.97 2.94
C ALA A 85 15.84 7.70 2.10
N LEU A 86 16.94 7.40 1.40
CA LEU A 86 17.03 6.23 0.53
C LEU A 86 16.89 4.91 1.30
N LYS A 87 17.51 4.81 2.49
CA LYS A 87 17.40 3.62 3.35
C LYS A 87 15.95 3.43 3.83
N THR A 88 15.31 4.51 4.29
CA THR A 88 13.90 4.46 4.70
C THR A 88 12.99 4.09 3.52
N GLY A 89 13.25 4.63 2.33
CA GLY A 89 12.52 4.31 1.11
C GLY A 89 12.62 2.84 0.74
N LEU A 90 13.83 2.24 0.78
CA LEU A 90 14.02 0.82 0.51
C LEU A 90 13.26 -0.08 1.48
N ILE A 91 13.32 0.23 2.78
CA ILE A 91 12.57 -0.50 3.81
C ILE A 91 11.07 -0.39 3.52
N SER A 92 10.57 0.82 3.28
CA SER A 92 9.16 1.06 3.04
C SER A 92 8.63 0.39 1.76
N LEU A 93 9.37 0.44 0.66
CA LEU A 93 9.02 -0.22 -0.59
C LEU A 93 9.05 -1.75 -0.46
N THR A 94 9.96 -2.29 0.37
CA THR A 94 10.00 -3.72 0.67
C THR A 94 8.77 -4.17 1.45
N ILE A 95 8.41 -3.44 2.51
CA ILE A 95 7.21 -3.73 3.30
C ILE A 95 5.96 -3.62 2.42
N LEU A 96 5.88 -2.59 1.57
CA LEU A 96 4.77 -2.41 0.63
C LEU A 96 4.61 -3.61 -0.31
N LEU A 97 5.72 -4.06 -0.91
CA LEU A 97 5.68 -5.17 -1.85
C LEU A 97 5.22 -6.46 -1.16
N TYR A 98 5.76 -6.73 0.04
CA TYR A 98 5.37 -7.89 0.83
C TYR A 98 3.89 -7.85 1.24
N SER A 99 3.43 -6.71 1.75
CA SER A 99 2.03 -6.48 2.10
C SER A 99 1.10 -6.68 0.89
N ALA A 100 1.46 -6.12 -0.28
CA ALA A 100 0.67 -6.28 -1.50
C ALA A 100 0.55 -7.76 -1.95
N LEU A 101 1.62 -8.55 -1.79
CA LEU A 101 1.60 -9.98 -2.10
C LEU A 101 0.71 -10.77 -1.13
N ILE A 102 0.83 -10.53 0.18
CA ILE A 102 -0.03 -11.16 1.19
C ILE A 102 -1.49 -10.80 0.94
N PHE A 103 -1.76 -9.51 0.74
CA PHE A 103 -3.09 -9.01 0.44
C PHE A 103 -3.67 -9.69 -0.81
N GLY A 104 -2.89 -9.74 -1.90
CA GLY A 104 -3.29 -10.41 -3.14
C GLY A 104 -3.61 -11.89 -2.90
N TYR A 105 -2.71 -12.61 -2.22
CA TYR A 105 -2.92 -14.03 -1.90
C TYR A 105 -4.22 -14.26 -1.10
N ALA A 106 -4.43 -13.50 -0.02
CA ALA A 106 -5.60 -13.66 0.83
C ALA A 106 -6.90 -13.36 0.08
N THR A 107 -6.93 -12.29 -0.70
CA THR A 107 -8.15 -11.82 -1.37
C THR A 107 -8.47 -12.59 -2.65
N ILE A 108 -7.47 -13.10 -3.37
CA ILE A 108 -7.66 -13.99 -4.52
C ILE A 108 -8.25 -15.32 -4.05
N ASN A 109 -7.65 -15.94 -3.02
CA ASN A 109 -8.13 -17.23 -2.50
C ASN A 109 -9.53 -17.15 -1.89
N ALA A 110 -9.91 -15.99 -1.36
CA ALA A 110 -11.27 -15.74 -0.88
C ALA A 110 -12.30 -15.55 -2.02
N GLY A 111 -11.87 -15.44 -3.28
CA GLY A 111 -12.75 -15.21 -4.43
C GLY A 111 -13.21 -13.75 -4.58
N ALA A 112 -12.58 -12.80 -3.88
CA ALA A 112 -13.03 -11.41 -3.88
C ALA A 112 -12.75 -10.71 -5.22
N TRP A 113 -11.66 -11.08 -5.90
CA TRP A 113 -11.28 -10.52 -7.20
C TRP A 113 -12.25 -10.91 -8.32
N SER A 114 -12.76 -12.14 -8.31
CA SER A 114 -13.75 -12.59 -9.30
C SER A 114 -15.13 -12.00 -9.02
N ALA A 115 -15.48 -11.80 -7.75
CA ALA A 115 -16.74 -11.17 -7.36
C ALA A 115 -16.76 -9.65 -7.64
N HIS A 116 -15.63 -8.95 -7.46
CA HIS A 116 -15.55 -7.49 -7.56
C HIS A 116 -14.36 -6.99 -8.38
N PRO A 117 -14.20 -7.44 -9.65
CA PRO A 117 -12.97 -7.25 -10.41
C PRO A 117 -12.57 -5.79 -10.57
N PHE A 118 -13.53 -4.90 -10.85
CA PHE A 118 -13.25 -3.47 -11.02
C PHE A 118 -12.66 -2.81 -9.77
N ALA A 119 -13.14 -3.16 -8.58
CA ALA A 119 -12.64 -2.58 -7.34
C ALA A 119 -11.17 -2.96 -7.09
N TYR A 120 -10.85 -4.26 -7.24
CA TYR A 120 -9.50 -4.78 -7.01
C TYR A 120 -8.51 -4.33 -8.07
N TRP A 121 -8.89 -4.35 -9.36
CA TRP A 121 -8.01 -3.90 -10.43
C TRP A 121 -7.76 -2.39 -10.41
N THR A 122 -8.76 -1.58 -10.05
CA THR A 122 -8.55 -0.11 -9.91
C THR A 122 -7.54 0.20 -8.82
N MET A 123 -7.62 -0.51 -7.70
CA MET A 123 -6.62 -0.40 -6.64
C MET A 123 -5.23 -0.85 -7.13
N ALA A 124 -5.12 -2.00 -7.79
CA ALA A 124 -3.84 -2.46 -8.35
C ALA A 124 -3.22 -1.43 -9.32
N LEU A 125 -4.05 -0.81 -10.17
CA LEU A 125 -3.63 0.25 -11.09
C LEU A 125 -3.13 1.49 -10.36
N LEU A 126 -3.80 1.91 -9.28
CA LEU A 126 -3.38 3.06 -8.47
C LEU A 126 -1.95 2.92 -7.92
N TYR A 127 -1.56 1.68 -7.59
CA TYR A 127 -0.22 1.34 -7.09
C TYR A 127 0.82 1.10 -8.19
N THR A 128 0.46 1.15 -9.47
CA THR A 128 1.40 0.90 -10.59
C THR A 128 2.62 1.82 -10.58
N PRO A 129 2.49 3.15 -10.37
CA PRO A 129 3.68 4.01 -10.28
C PRO A 129 4.59 3.68 -9.10
N ILE A 130 4.05 3.07 -8.04
CA ILE A 130 4.81 2.63 -6.87
C ILE A 130 5.61 1.36 -7.21
N PHE A 131 5.02 0.42 -7.96
CA PHE A 131 5.78 -0.73 -8.48
C PHE A 131 6.95 -0.31 -9.36
N MET A 132 6.74 0.66 -10.25
CA MET A 132 7.81 1.22 -11.06
C MET A 132 8.89 1.91 -10.20
N LEU A 133 8.49 2.59 -9.11
CA LEU A 133 9.42 3.20 -8.15
C LEU A 133 10.25 2.13 -7.43
N THR A 134 9.63 1.02 -7.00
CA THR A 134 10.32 -0.14 -6.42
C THR A 134 11.36 -0.68 -7.39
N VAL A 135 10.97 -0.97 -8.64
CA VAL A 135 11.90 -1.46 -9.67
C VAL A 135 13.05 -0.48 -9.87
N TYR A 136 12.78 0.82 -9.91
CA TYR A 136 13.82 1.84 -10.04
C TYR A 136 14.84 1.77 -8.89
N PHE A 137 14.38 1.71 -7.65
CA PHE A 137 15.25 1.69 -6.46
C PHE A 137 16.05 0.38 -6.32
N PHE A 138 15.47 -0.76 -6.70
CA PHE A 138 16.15 -2.06 -6.62
C PHE A 138 17.15 -2.30 -7.76
N ILE A 139 16.87 -1.81 -8.97
CA ILE A 139 17.75 -2.02 -10.14
C ILE A 139 18.85 -0.95 -10.20
N PHE A 140 18.49 0.32 -10.07
CA PHE A 140 19.42 1.43 -10.32
C PHE A 140 20.10 1.93 -9.06
N LYS A 141 20.46 0.98 -8.17
CA LYS A 141 21.17 1.15 -6.90
C LYS A 141 21.74 2.56 -6.76
N THR A 142 21.03 3.43 -6.05
CA THR A 142 21.40 4.83 -5.92
C THR A 142 22.54 4.92 -4.91
N ASP A 143 23.76 4.66 -5.39
CA ASP A 143 25.01 4.99 -4.71
C ASP A 143 25.17 6.53 -4.61
#